data_AF-A0A0B4FPL1-F1
#
_entry.id   AF-A0A0B4FPL1-F1
#
_cell.length_a   1.000
_cell.length_b   1.000
_cell.length_c   1.000
_cell.angle_alpha   90.00
_cell.angle_beta   90.00
_cell.angle_gamma   90.00
#
_symmetry.space_group_name_H-M   'P 1'
#
loop_
_entity.id
_entity.type
_entity.pdbx_description
1 polymer ?
#
loop_
_entity_poly.entity_id
_entity_poly.type
_entity_poly.pdbx_seq_one_letter_code
_entity_poly.pdbx_strand_id
1 'polypeptide(L)'
;MIYDKIENIGRYLGISEYLDQAIRYIMTGNYRKAKYGKNIVFGEHIYYNCPEGAMAKNIEGMDYEYHRTYIDIHIPLQGKENIAFFQWKQARK
;
A
#
# COMPACT_ATOMS: atom_id res chain seq x y z
N MET A 1 4.87 4.10 9.07
CA MET A 1 5.39 3.13 8.10
C MET A 1 5.51 1.80 8.80
N ILE A 2 4.93 0.75 8.24
CA ILE A 2 5.16 -0.64 8.63
C ILE A 2 5.84 -1.29 7.44
N TYR A 3 6.97 -1.96 7.66
CA TYR A 3 7.69 -2.71 6.63
C TYR A 3 7.91 -4.12 7.12
N ASP A 4 7.26 -5.08 6.44
CA ASP A 4 7.34 -6.50 6.76
C ASP A 4 7.03 -7.32 5.51
N LYS A 5 7.15 -8.64 5.63
CA LYS A 5 6.77 -9.59 4.60
C LYS A 5 5.26 -9.82 4.59
N ILE A 6 4.72 -10.12 3.42
CA ILE A 6 3.29 -10.33 3.23
C ILE A 6 2.76 -11.51 4.05
N GLU A 7 3.60 -12.52 4.32
CA GLU A 7 3.22 -13.67 5.15
C GLU A 7 2.91 -13.28 6.61
N ASN A 8 3.44 -12.14 7.07
CA ASN A 8 3.21 -11.62 8.41
C ASN A 8 2.01 -10.66 8.50
N ILE A 9 1.31 -10.37 7.40
CA ILE A 9 0.31 -9.29 7.35
C ILE A 9 -0.82 -9.46 8.38
N GLY A 10 -1.18 -10.70 8.73
CA GLY A 10 -2.21 -10.99 9.74
C GLY A 10 -1.86 -10.49 11.15
N ARG A 11 -0.58 -10.21 11.44
CA ARG A 11 -0.15 -9.66 12.74
C ARG A 11 -0.65 -8.22 12.99
N TYR A 12 -1.07 -7.54 11.94
CA TYR A 12 -1.51 -6.14 12.00
C TYR A 12 -3.03 -5.97 12.10
N LEU A 13 -3.76 -7.07 12.32
CA LEU A 13 -5.18 -7.01 12.67
C LEU A 13 -5.39 -6.30 14.02
N GLY A 14 -6.53 -5.63 14.17
CA GLY A 14 -6.92 -4.89 15.37
C GLY A 14 -6.43 -3.45 15.42
N ILE A 15 -5.70 -2.96 14.42
CA ILE A 15 -5.23 -1.56 14.35
C ILE A 15 -6.38 -0.62 13.98
N SER A 16 -7.18 -0.98 12.96
CA SER A 16 -8.38 -0.24 12.57
C SER A 16 -9.32 -1.12 11.77
N GLU A 17 -10.61 -0.79 11.79
CA GLU A 17 -11.64 -1.58 11.11
C GLU A 17 -11.40 -1.72 9.60
N TYR A 18 -11.08 -0.62 8.91
CA TYR A 18 -10.83 -0.64 7.46
C TYR A 18 -9.52 -1.35 7.10
N LEU A 19 -8.47 -1.22 7.94
CA LEU A 19 -7.23 -1.96 7.73
C LEU A 19 -7.48 -3.46 7.90
N ASP A 20 -8.27 -3.88 8.90
CA ASP A 20 -8.60 -5.28 9.12
C ASP A 20 -9.33 -5.89 7.93
N GLN A 21 -10.28 -5.16 7.33
CA GLN A 21 -10.97 -5.59 6.11
C GLN A 21 -10.00 -5.74 4.94
N ALA A 22 -9.09 -4.78 4.75
CA ALA A 22 -8.07 -4.85 3.71
C ALA A 22 -7.10 -6.03 3.92
N ILE A 23 -6.63 -6.25 5.15
CA ILE A 23 -5.77 -7.38 5.51
C ILE A 23 -6.47 -8.70 5.22
N ARG A 24 -7.73 -8.87 5.64
CA ARG A 24 -8.50 -10.09 5.37
C ARG A 24 -8.65 -10.33 3.88
N TYR A 25 -8.90 -9.30 3.07
CA TYR A 25 -8.93 -9.42 1.62
C TYR A 25 -7.57 -9.86 1.06
N ILE A 26 -6.47 -9.25 1.50
CA ILE A 26 -5.11 -9.61 1.06
C ILE A 26 -4.78 -11.07 1.42
N MET A 27 -5.14 -11.51 2.62
CA MET A 27 -4.92 -12.90 3.08
C MET A 27 -5.64 -13.95 2.23
N THR A 28 -6.69 -13.58 1.48
CA THR A 28 -7.32 -14.50 0.50
C THR A 28 -6.45 -14.75 -0.74
N GLY A 29 -5.43 -13.93 -0.98
CA GLY A 29 -4.62 -13.97 -2.20
C GLY A 29 -5.30 -13.36 -3.43
N ASN A 30 -6.52 -12.83 -3.32
CA ASN A 30 -7.27 -12.29 -4.45
C ASN A 30 -6.58 -11.11 -5.17
N TYR A 31 -5.73 -10.35 -4.46
CA TYR A 31 -4.93 -9.28 -5.05
C TYR A 31 -3.99 -9.76 -6.17
N ARG A 32 -3.66 -11.06 -6.24
CA ARG A 32 -2.87 -11.65 -7.34
C ARG A 32 -3.66 -11.79 -8.64
N LYS A 33 -5.00 -11.68 -8.58
CA LYS A 33 -5.91 -11.72 -9.72
C LYS A 33 -6.35 -10.31 -10.15
N ALA A 34 -5.64 -9.29 -9.70
CA ALA A 34 -5.91 -7.90 -10.02
C ALA A 34 -5.98 -7.68 -11.53
N LYS A 35 -6.96 -6.88 -11.96
CA LYS A 35 -6.98 -6.34 -13.31
C LYS A 35 -6.13 -5.08 -13.35
N TYR A 36 -5.54 -4.76 -14.50
CA TYR A 36 -4.85 -3.48 -14.66
C TYR A 36 -5.80 -2.31 -14.38
N GLY A 37 -5.29 -1.27 -13.73
CA GLY A 37 -6.07 -0.13 -13.26
C GLY A 37 -6.64 -0.31 -11.85
N LYS A 38 -7.81 0.32 -11.61
CA LYS A 38 -8.46 0.37 -10.29
C LYS A 38 -9.27 -0.90 -10.02
N ASN A 39 -9.04 -1.51 -8.87
CA ASN A 39 -9.78 -2.67 -8.37
C ASN A 39 -10.52 -2.30 -7.09
N ILE A 40 -11.85 -2.41 -7.10
CA ILE A 40 -12.70 -2.09 -5.95
C ILE A 40 -12.83 -3.33 -5.05
N VAL A 41 -12.59 -3.15 -3.76
CA VAL A 41 -12.77 -4.20 -2.73
C VAL A 41 -14.01 -3.92 -1.89
N PHE A 42 -14.14 -2.69 -1.38
CA PHE A 42 -15.27 -2.27 -0.55
C PHE A 42 -15.61 -0.80 -0.83
N GLY A 43 -16.54 -0.59 -1.75
CA GLY A 43 -17.02 0.73 -2.15
C GLY A 43 -15.87 1.68 -2.48
N GLU A 44 -15.91 2.87 -1.88
CA GLU A 44 -14.85 3.87 -2.02
C GLU A 44 -13.79 3.77 -0.91
N HIS A 45 -14.04 3.01 0.15
CA HIS A 45 -13.16 2.95 1.32
C HIS A 45 -11.96 2.04 1.10
N ILE A 46 -12.12 0.97 0.33
CA ILE A 46 -11.04 0.00 0.07
C ILE A 46 -11.00 -0.31 -1.41
N TYR A 47 -9.94 0.14 -2.05
CA TYR A 47 -9.60 -0.16 -3.43
C TYR A 47 -8.09 -0.14 -3.59
N TYR A 48 -7.59 -0.71 -4.68
CA TYR A 48 -6.15 -0.68 -4.99
C TYR A 48 -5.93 -0.56 -6.49
N ASN A 49 -4.78 -0.02 -6.85
CA ASN A 49 -4.36 0.14 -8.24
C ASN A 49 -3.34 -0.94 -8.60
N CYS A 50 -3.52 -1.55 -9.77
CA CYS A 50 -2.53 -2.44 -10.39
C CYS A 50 -2.08 -1.78 -11.70
N PRO A 51 -1.05 -0.94 -11.70
CA PRO A 51 -0.59 -0.28 -12.92
C PRO A 51 -0.03 -1.28 -13.92
N GLU A 52 -0.31 -1.07 -15.21
CA GLU A 52 0.31 -1.82 -16.30
C GLU A 52 1.74 -1.32 -16.52
N GLY A 53 2.70 -2.24 -16.61
CA GLY A 53 4.10 -1.90 -16.88
C GLY A 53 4.78 -1.04 -15.80
N ALA A 54 4.38 -1.18 -14.53
CA ALA A 54 4.97 -0.44 -13.43
C ALA A 54 6.48 -0.65 -13.34
N MET A 55 7.24 0.44 -13.27
CA MET A 55 8.70 0.43 -13.13
C MET A 55 9.11 1.25 -11.91
N ALA A 56 10.13 0.76 -11.19
CA ALA A 56 10.76 1.55 -10.14
C ALA A 56 11.37 2.82 -10.75
N LYS A 57 11.13 3.97 -10.13
CA LYS A 57 11.71 5.24 -10.56
C LYS A 57 13.18 5.35 -10.14
N ASN A 58 13.98 6.05 -10.94
CA ASN A 58 15.29 6.50 -10.51
C ASN A 58 15.15 7.57 -9.41
N ILE A 59 16.17 7.71 -8.57
CA ILE A 59 16.17 8.68 -7.45
C ILE A 59 16.12 10.13 -7.98
N GLU A 60 16.74 10.38 -9.14
CA GLU A 60 16.70 11.68 -9.81
C GLU A 60 15.28 12.02 -10.28
N GLY A 61 14.73 13.12 -9.76
CA GLY A 61 13.35 13.55 -10.07
C GLY A 61 12.26 12.83 -9.28
N MET A 62 12.59 12.19 -8.16
CA MET A 62 11.59 11.59 -7.27
C MET A 62 10.82 12.65 -6.48
N ASP A 63 9.50 12.71 -6.67
CA ASP A 63 8.59 13.48 -5.83
C ASP A 63 8.21 12.69 -4.58
N TYR A 64 8.04 13.41 -3.45
CA TYR A 64 7.51 12.84 -2.22
C TYR A 64 6.01 13.09 -2.11
N GLU A 65 5.28 12.05 -1.73
CA GLU A 65 3.83 12.10 -1.52
C GLU A 65 3.47 11.74 -0.07
N TYR A 66 2.36 12.27 0.42
CA TYR A 66 1.75 11.87 1.68
C TYR A 66 0.23 11.97 1.60
N HIS A 67 -0.45 11.14 2.38
CA HIS A 67 -1.92 11.08 2.41
C HIS A 67 -2.47 11.46 3.79
N ARG A 68 -3.63 12.13 3.78
CA ARG A 68 -4.41 12.45 5.01
C ARG A 68 -5.65 11.57 5.17
N THR A 69 -6.23 11.13 4.06
CA THR A 69 -7.53 10.42 4.05
C THR A 69 -7.38 8.91 3.95
N TYR A 70 -6.40 8.44 3.17
CA TYR A 70 -6.14 7.02 2.95
C TYR A 70 -4.77 6.64 3.50
N ILE A 71 -4.64 5.37 3.85
CA ILE A 71 -3.36 4.71 4.13
C ILE A 71 -2.99 3.84 2.94
N ASP A 72 -1.70 3.80 2.61
CA ASP A 72 -1.22 2.92 1.55
C ASP A 72 -0.79 1.56 2.12
N ILE A 73 -1.18 0.51 1.40
CA ILE A 73 -0.61 -0.83 1.54
C ILE A 73 0.08 -1.16 0.22
N HIS A 74 1.39 -0.97 0.18
CA HIS A 74 2.20 -1.17 -1.02
C HIS A 74 2.77 -2.58 -1.07
N ILE A 75 2.49 -3.32 -2.15
CA ILE A 75 2.92 -4.72 -2.32
C ILE A 75 3.58 -4.87 -3.69
N PRO A 76 4.92 -4.92 -3.77
CA PRO A 76 5.60 -5.29 -5.00
C PRO A 76 5.24 -6.74 -5.39
N LEU A 77 4.62 -6.92 -6.56
CA LEU A 77 4.21 -8.26 -7.05
C LEU A 77 5.35 -8.99 -7.76
N GLN A 78 6.21 -8.25 -8.46
CA GLN A 78 7.37 -8.77 -9.18
C GLN A 78 8.52 -7.77 -9.08
N GLY A 79 9.75 -8.29 -9.05
CA GLY A 79 10.96 -7.47 -8.98
C GLY A 79 11.22 -6.92 -7.58
N LYS A 80 11.96 -5.81 -7.52
CA LYS A 80 12.33 -5.12 -6.28
C LYS A 80 12.16 -3.62 -6.49
N GLU A 81 11.76 -2.95 -5.44
CA GLU A 81 11.60 -1.50 -5.41
C GLU A 81 12.23 -0.95 -4.13
N ASN A 82 13.00 0.13 -4.27
CA ASN A 82 13.52 0.88 -3.14
C ASN A 82 12.53 1.98 -2.79
N ILE A 83 12.06 2.01 -1.55
CA ILE A 83 11.13 3.03 -1.06
C ILE A 83 11.87 3.97 -0.12
N ALA A 84 11.95 5.24 -0.48
CA ALA A 84 12.39 6.30 0.42
C ALA A 84 11.21 6.77 1.27
N PHE A 85 11.42 6.87 2.59
CA PHE A 85 10.42 7.39 3.51
C PHE A 85 11.10 8.20 4.61
N PHE A 86 10.36 9.17 5.15
CA PHE A 86 10.79 9.91 6.33
C PHE A 86 9.57 10.21 7.19
N GLN A 87 9.80 10.36 8.50
CA GLN A 87 8.75 10.81 9.39
C GLN A 87 8.58 12.32 9.22
N TRP A 88 7.41 12.76 8.75
CA TRP A 88 7.05 14.16 8.80
C TRP A 88 6.92 14.59 10.27
N LYS A 89 7.85 15.40 10.75
CA LYS A 89 7.75 16.05 12.07
C LYS A 89 7.20 17.44 11.85
N GLN A 90 5.95 17.68 12.25
CA GLN A 90 5.44 19.05 12.35
C GLN A 90 6.32 19.81 13.35
N ALA A 91 6.88 20.94 12.92
CA ALA A 91 7.49 21.89 13.85
C ALA A 91 6.43 22.29 14.87
N ARG A 92 6.66 21.97 16.15
CA ARG A 92 5.84 22.51 17.24
C ARG A 92 6.04 24.02 17.21
N LYS A 93 4.96 24.77 16.93
CA LYS A 93 4.89 26.20 17.24
C LYS A 93 4.83 26.39 18.75
#